data_AF-A0A4Q8LK36-F1
#
_entry.id   AF-A0A4Q8LK36-F1
#
_cell.length_a   1.000
_cell.length_b   1.000
_cell.length_c   1.000
_cell.angle_alpha   90.00
_cell.angle_beta   90.00
_cell.angle_gamma   90.00
#
_symmetry.space_group_name_H-M   'P 1'
#
loop_
_entity.id
_entity.type
_entity.pdbx_description
1 polymer ?
#
loop_
_entity_poly.entity_id
_entity_poly.type
_entity_poly.pdbx_seq_one_letter_code
_entity_poly.pdbx_strand_id
1 'polypeptide(L)'
;MSTALDSFLDKWRARWPEWPLVQAFVPAAQRPLAEAWFALLQELFDAMNIAGDPLPADAKLAWWGEELRDWSRRRSRHPLGRVLEPVPAPWEVLADALPGLTLMRSLPESPDAALPLVMPLANAIQQVEAALFPGARRVNALEPMAAQLLFLRWMEVPPHADTFAWRDALLARWPARVGGPRPRRLIAALLRLRLANLHADAQGSTPARPARLVWTAWRAARGGH
;
A
#
# COMPACT_ATOMS: atom_id res chain seq x y z
N MET A 1 -4.36 25.88 6.28
CA MET A 1 -4.09 24.45 6.02
C MET A 1 -4.83 23.65 7.08
N SER A 2 -5.42 22.52 6.71
CA SER A 2 -6.30 21.75 7.60
C SER A 2 -5.47 20.86 8.50
N THR A 3 -5.36 21.19 9.79
CA THR A 3 -4.63 20.42 10.82
C THR A 3 -4.95 18.93 10.79
N ALA A 4 -6.19 18.57 10.43
CA ALA A 4 -6.62 17.19 10.32
C ALA A 4 -6.09 16.43 9.09
N LEU A 5 -5.75 17.10 7.97
CA LEU A 5 -5.11 16.42 6.84
C LEU A 5 -3.63 16.17 7.17
N ASP A 6 -2.98 17.19 7.74
CA ASP A 6 -1.57 17.14 8.08
C ASP A 6 -1.26 16.00 9.05
N SER A 7 -2.14 15.71 10.03
CA SER A 7 -1.96 14.59 10.95
C SER A 7 -1.91 13.21 10.26
N PHE A 8 -2.73 12.95 9.23
CA PHE A 8 -2.66 11.71 8.46
C PHE A 8 -1.38 11.62 7.62
N LEU A 9 -1.00 12.73 6.98
CA LEU A 9 0.21 12.78 6.16
C LEU A 9 1.47 12.62 7.01
N ASP A 10 1.53 13.25 8.18
CA ASP A 10 2.68 13.17 9.08
C ASP A 10 2.80 11.77 9.70
N LYS A 11 1.68 11.15 10.09
CA LYS A 11 1.65 9.75 10.51
C LYS A 11 2.19 8.82 9.42
N TRP A 12 1.80 9.05 8.17
CA TRP A 12 2.31 8.27 7.04
C TRP A 12 3.80 8.52 6.79
N ARG A 13 4.26 9.78 6.78
CA ARG A 13 5.69 10.13 6.61
C ARG A 13 6.56 9.55 7.71
N ALA A 14 6.07 9.51 8.96
CA ALA A 14 6.79 8.89 10.08
C ALA A 14 7.04 7.39 9.85
N ARG A 15 6.10 6.68 9.23
CA ARG A 15 6.24 5.26 8.86
C ARG A 15 7.10 5.04 7.60
N TRP A 16 7.23 6.06 6.77
CA TRP A 16 7.96 6.07 5.50
C TRP A 16 9.05 7.16 5.43
N PRO A 17 10.06 7.13 6.32
CA PRO A 17 11.11 8.15 6.36
C PRO A 17 11.96 8.23 5.07
N GLU A 18 11.94 7.20 4.23
CA GLU A 18 12.61 7.17 2.94
C GLU A 18 11.82 7.93 1.84
N TRP A 19 10.52 8.16 2.05
CA TRP A 19 9.65 8.78 1.06
C TRP A 19 10.10 10.18 0.62
N PRO A 20 10.46 11.11 1.53
CA PRO A 20 10.96 12.45 1.16
C PRO A 20 12.11 12.42 0.14
N LEU A 21 12.97 11.41 0.20
CA LEU A 21 14.07 11.24 -0.76
C LEU A 21 13.58 10.72 -2.11
N VAL A 22 12.72 9.69 -2.11
CA VAL A 22 12.32 9.02 -3.37
C VAL A 22 11.20 9.74 -4.10
N GLN A 23 10.40 10.56 -3.42
CA GLN A 23 9.31 11.31 -4.05
C GLN A 23 9.82 12.33 -5.08
N ALA A 24 11.10 12.69 -5.05
CA ALA A 24 11.76 13.50 -6.08
C ALA A 24 11.56 12.91 -7.49
N PHE A 25 11.41 11.59 -7.61
CA PHE A 25 11.17 10.90 -8.87
C PHE A 25 9.70 10.94 -9.32
N VAL A 26 8.75 11.28 -8.44
CA VAL A 26 7.34 11.52 -8.79
C VAL A 26 7.21 12.92 -9.41
N PRO A 27 6.47 13.09 -10.52
CA PRO A 27 6.17 14.42 -11.06
C PRO A 27 5.61 15.34 -9.97
N ALA A 28 6.09 16.58 -9.89
CA ALA A 28 5.76 17.48 -8.78
C ALA A 28 4.24 17.64 -8.56
N ALA A 29 3.48 17.76 -9.66
CA ALA A 29 2.02 17.87 -9.63
C ALA A 29 1.30 16.63 -9.06
N GLN A 30 1.94 15.45 -9.06
CA GLN A 30 1.36 14.20 -8.54
C GLN A 30 1.77 13.91 -7.09
N ARG A 31 2.73 14.63 -6.52
CA ARG A 31 3.26 14.33 -5.17
C ARG A 31 2.19 14.45 -4.08
N PRO A 32 1.38 15.53 -3.98
CA PRO A 32 0.36 15.64 -2.95
C PRO A 32 -0.69 14.52 -3.06
N LEU A 33 -1.10 14.19 -4.29
CA LEU A 33 -2.06 13.12 -4.55
C LEU A 33 -1.49 11.74 -4.16
N ALA A 34 -0.21 11.49 -4.46
CA ALA A 34 0.48 10.27 -4.08
C ALA A 34 0.58 10.10 -2.56
N GLU A 35 0.95 11.14 -1.82
CA GLU A 35 1.02 11.09 -0.36
C GLU A 35 -0.36 10.85 0.25
N ALA A 36 -1.39 11.58 -0.19
CA ALA A 36 -2.76 11.37 0.28
C ALA A 36 -3.27 9.95 0.00
N TRP A 37 -2.96 9.40 -1.18
CA TRP A 37 -3.32 8.04 -1.56
C TRP A 37 -2.65 6.99 -0.67
N PHE A 38 -1.35 7.12 -0.42
CA PHE A 38 -0.65 6.16 0.43
C PHE A 38 -1.01 6.31 1.91
N ALA A 39 -1.34 7.52 2.38
CA ALA A 39 -1.89 7.74 3.70
C ALA A 39 -3.27 7.08 3.85
N LEU A 40 -4.15 7.16 2.84
CA LEU A 40 -5.42 6.42 2.83
C LEU A 40 -5.18 4.92 2.94
N LEU A 41 -4.33 4.35 2.08
CA LEU A 41 -4.03 2.92 2.15
C LEU A 41 -3.53 2.53 3.54
N GLN A 42 -2.61 3.30 4.12
CA GLN A 42 -2.15 3.04 5.48
C GLN A 42 -3.29 3.07 6.51
N GLU A 43 -4.20 4.05 6.47
CA GLU A 43 -5.33 4.09 7.40
C GLU A 43 -6.27 2.89 7.28
N LEU A 44 -6.48 2.39 6.05
CA LEU A 44 -7.25 1.18 5.80
C LEU A 44 -6.55 -0.06 6.40
N PHE A 45 -5.23 -0.17 6.21
CA PHE A 45 -4.45 -1.27 6.78
C PHE A 45 -4.37 -1.17 8.31
N ASP A 46 -4.16 0.02 8.87
CA ASP A 46 -4.09 0.28 10.31
C ASP A 46 -5.43 -0.04 11.00
N ALA A 47 -6.56 0.08 10.30
CA ALA A 47 -7.86 -0.32 10.83
C ALA A 47 -7.92 -1.82 11.19
N MET A 48 -7.00 -2.66 10.69
CA MET A 48 -6.92 -4.07 11.07
C MET A 48 -6.11 -4.32 12.35
N ASN A 49 -5.29 -3.36 12.78
CA ASN A 49 -4.26 -3.58 13.81
C ASN A 49 -4.80 -3.26 15.20
N ILE A 50 -5.65 -4.16 15.68
CA ILE A 50 -6.26 -4.10 17.01
C ILE A 50 -5.85 -5.32 17.83
N ALA A 51 -5.75 -5.13 19.14
CA ALA A 51 -5.64 -6.22 20.10
C ALA A 51 -7.01 -6.50 20.70
N GLY A 52 -7.39 -7.78 20.81
CA GLY A 52 -8.65 -8.19 21.43
C GLY A 52 -9.85 -8.19 20.48
N ASP A 53 -10.96 -7.55 20.89
CA ASP A 53 -12.25 -7.61 20.21
C ASP A 53 -12.20 -7.01 18.79
N PRO A 54 -12.58 -7.78 17.74
CA PRO A 54 -12.60 -7.29 16.36
C PRO A 54 -13.68 -6.26 16.02
N LEU A 55 -14.75 -6.15 16.81
CA LEU A 55 -15.92 -5.36 16.46
C LEU A 55 -15.62 -3.87 16.18
N PRO A 56 -14.81 -3.15 16.99
CA PRO A 56 -14.49 -1.76 16.71
C PRO A 56 -13.72 -1.56 15.39
N ALA A 57 -12.83 -2.50 15.05
CA ALA A 57 -12.08 -2.45 13.81
C ALA A 57 -12.99 -2.73 12.60
N ASP A 58 -13.91 -3.68 12.72
CA ASP A 58 -14.87 -3.99 11.66
C ASP A 58 -15.83 -2.83 11.41
N ALA A 59 -16.30 -2.16 12.48
CA ALA A 59 -17.07 -0.94 12.37
C ALA A 59 -16.28 0.19 11.67
N LYS A 60 -14.97 0.35 12.00
CA LYS A 60 -14.11 1.34 11.33
C LYS A 60 -13.91 1.03 9.84
N LEU A 61 -13.74 -0.25 9.46
CA LEU A 61 -13.64 -0.65 8.07
C LEU A 61 -14.95 -0.46 7.31
N ALA A 62 -16.09 -0.76 7.93
CA ALA A 62 -17.41 -0.50 7.35
C ALA A 62 -17.63 1.00 7.10
N TRP A 63 -17.27 1.84 8.08
CA TRP A 63 -17.30 3.30 7.93
C TRP A 63 -16.42 3.79 6.78
N TRP A 64 -15.20 3.25 6.63
CA TRP A 64 -14.34 3.56 5.48
C TRP A 64 -14.98 3.15 4.16
N GLY A 65 -15.68 2.01 4.13
CA GLY A 65 -16.44 1.57 2.95
C GLY A 65 -17.53 2.56 2.58
N GLU A 66 -18.30 3.07 3.55
CA GLU A 66 -19.30 4.11 3.33
C GLU A 66 -18.67 5.42 2.81
N GLU A 67 -17.58 5.86 3.43
CA GLU A 67 -16.87 7.08 3.04
C GLU A 67 -16.36 6.99 1.58
N LEU A 68 -15.78 5.86 1.17
CA LEU A 68 -15.36 5.63 -0.22
C LEU A 68 -16.54 5.61 -1.20
N ARG A 69 -17.70 5.05 -0.81
CA ARG A 69 -18.92 5.12 -1.64
C ARG A 69 -19.43 6.56 -1.76
N ASP A 70 -19.32 7.35 -0.71
CA ASP A 70 -19.65 8.78 -0.73
C ASP A 70 -18.69 9.58 -1.63
N TRP A 71 -17.42 9.18 -1.74
CA TRP A 71 -16.49 9.81 -2.69
C TRP A 71 -16.92 9.60 -4.14
N SER A 72 -17.46 8.42 -4.49
CA SER A 72 -18.05 8.20 -5.82
C SER A 72 -19.20 9.16 -6.15
N ARG A 73 -19.81 9.76 -5.12
CA ARG A 73 -20.93 10.71 -5.23
C ARG A 73 -20.52 12.15 -4.94
N ARG A 74 -19.22 12.43 -4.81
CA ARG A 74 -18.65 13.73 -4.44
C ARG A 74 -19.14 14.30 -3.12
N ARG A 75 -19.24 13.44 -2.09
CA ARG A 75 -19.73 13.81 -0.75
C ARG A 75 -18.70 13.52 0.34
N SER A 76 -17.41 13.61 0.02
CA SER A 76 -16.35 13.37 0.99
C SER A 76 -16.51 14.27 2.22
N ARG A 77 -16.44 13.66 3.40
CA ARG A 77 -16.37 14.38 4.69
C ARG A 77 -14.99 14.25 5.31
N HIS A 78 -14.20 13.26 4.86
CA HIS A 78 -12.87 13.01 5.36
C HIS A 78 -11.80 13.99 4.82
N PRO A 79 -10.80 14.42 5.62
CA PRO A 79 -9.71 15.28 5.16
C PRO A 79 -8.94 14.75 3.95
N LEU A 80 -8.66 13.43 3.88
CA LEU A 80 -8.00 12.81 2.72
C LEU A 80 -8.85 12.89 1.45
N GLY A 81 -10.18 12.81 1.58
CA GLY A 81 -11.05 12.87 0.43
C GLY A 81 -11.06 14.27 -0.21
N ARG A 82 -10.78 15.35 0.52
CA ARG A 82 -10.57 16.69 -0.09
C ARG A 82 -9.48 16.72 -1.17
N VAL A 83 -8.52 15.80 -1.10
CA VAL A 83 -7.43 15.66 -2.07
C VAL A 83 -7.75 14.57 -3.10
N LEU A 84 -8.33 13.45 -2.66
CA LEU A 84 -8.54 12.26 -3.48
C LEU A 84 -9.86 12.27 -4.28
N GLU A 85 -10.98 12.62 -3.63
CA GLU A 85 -12.34 12.62 -4.22
C GLU A 85 -12.48 13.44 -5.50
N PRO A 86 -11.79 14.60 -5.68
CA PRO A 86 -11.85 15.33 -6.95
C PRO A 86 -11.43 14.52 -8.18
N VAL A 87 -10.66 13.42 -8.00
CA VAL A 87 -10.31 12.52 -9.09
C VAL A 87 -11.41 11.47 -9.27
N PRO A 88 -12.00 11.32 -10.48
CA PRO A 88 -12.97 10.29 -10.76
C PRO A 88 -12.27 8.91 -10.83
N ALA A 89 -12.25 8.21 -9.71
CA ALA A 89 -11.70 6.87 -9.58
C ALA A 89 -12.79 5.87 -9.15
N PRO A 90 -12.60 4.56 -9.36
CA PRO A 90 -13.56 3.53 -8.97
C PRO A 90 -13.55 3.30 -7.45
N TRP A 91 -13.97 4.31 -6.67
CA TRP A 91 -13.97 4.27 -5.20
C TRP A 91 -14.94 3.21 -4.66
N GLU A 92 -16.10 3.01 -5.31
CA GLU A 92 -17.04 1.92 -4.99
C GLU A 92 -16.38 0.53 -5.11
N VAL A 93 -15.55 0.30 -6.12
CA VAL A 93 -14.81 -0.97 -6.29
C VAL A 93 -13.82 -1.20 -5.14
N LEU A 94 -13.16 -0.14 -4.67
CA LEU A 94 -12.30 -0.25 -3.48
C LEU A 94 -13.12 -0.49 -2.22
N ALA A 95 -14.25 0.18 -2.06
CA ALA A 95 -15.15 0.00 -0.93
C ALA A 95 -15.65 -1.45 -0.81
N ASP A 96 -16.03 -2.06 -1.94
CA ASP A 96 -16.51 -3.44 -2.00
C ASP A 96 -15.39 -4.46 -1.75
N ALA A 97 -14.13 -4.08 -1.96
CA ALA A 97 -12.97 -4.93 -1.68
C ALA A 97 -12.44 -4.81 -0.24
N LEU A 98 -12.86 -3.79 0.54
CA LEU A 98 -12.39 -3.60 1.92
C LEU A 98 -12.66 -4.77 2.86
N PRO A 99 -13.77 -5.55 2.75
CA PRO A 99 -13.93 -6.76 3.54
C PRO A 99 -12.77 -7.77 3.36
N GLY A 100 -12.03 -7.73 2.25
CA GLY A 100 -10.83 -8.53 2.06
C GLY A 100 -9.73 -8.24 3.10
N LEU A 101 -9.71 -7.06 3.72
CA LEU A 101 -8.78 -6.74 4.81
C LEU A 101 -9.05 -7.58 6.06
N THR A 102 -10.31 -7.94 6.36
CA THR A 102 -10.60 -8.77 7.54
C THR A 102 -10.04 -10.19 7.38
N LEU A 103 -10.04 -10.73 6.16
CA LEU A 103 -9.42 -12.01 5.82
C LEU A 103 -7.90 -11.99 6.08
N MET A 104 -7.25 -10.84 5.97
CA MET A 104 -5.81 -10.68 6.21
C MET A 104 -5.44 -10.73 7.70
N ARG A 105 -6.41 -10.70 8.63
CA ARG A 105 -6.13 -10.89 10.05
C ARG A 105 -5.72 -12.33 10.38
N SER A 106 -6.24 -13.30 9.61
CA SER A 106 -6.08 -14.73 9.80
C SER A 106 -5.60 -15.39 8.51
N LEU A 107 -4.42 -15.00 8.05
CA LEU A 107 -3.84 -15.54 6.83
C LEU A 107 -3.44 -17.02 6.99
N PRO A 108 -3.54 -17.82 5.93
CA PRO A 108 -2.94 -19.16 5.88
C PRO A 108 -1.44 -19.11 6.21
N GLU A 109 -0.91 -20.22 6.75
CA GLU A 109 0.53 -20.34 7.07
C GLU A 109 1.43 -20.31 5.84
N SER A 110 0.90 -20.65 4.66
CA SER A 110 1.64 -20.68 3.40
C SER A 110 1.38 -19.41 2.57
N PRO A 111 2.43 -18.74 2.05
CA PRO A 111 2.29 -17.62 1.10
C PRO A 111 1.44 -17.98 -0.11
N ASP A 112 1.57 -19.20 -0.61
CA ASP A 112 0.90 -19.68 -1.82
C ASP A 112 -0.62 -19.78 -1.61
N ALA A 113 -1.05 -20.13 -0.40
CA ALA A 113 -2.45 -20.13 -0.01
C ALA A 113 -2.96 -18.73 0.35
N ALA A 114 -2.11 -17.85 0.88
CA ALA A 114 -2.47 -16.50 1.28
C ALA A 114 -2.66 -15.54 0.09
N LEU A 115 -1.89 -15.71 -0.98
CA LEU A 115 -1.92 -14.81 -2.14
C LEU A 115 -3.29 -14.69 -2.81
N PRO A 116 -3.99 -15.79 -3.19
CA PRO A 116 -5.31 -15.70 -3.82
C PRO A 116 -6.33 -14.90 -2.99
N LEU A 117 -6.24 -14.97 -1.66
CA LEU A 117 -7.17 -14.28 -0.75
C LEU A 117 -7.08 -12.75 -0.84
N VAL A 118 -5.91 -12.22 -1.16
CA VAL A 118 -5.68 -10.76 -1.24
C VAL A 118 -5.76 -10.20 -2.66
N MET A 119 -5.88 -11.05 -3.68
CA MET A 119 -5.96 -10.64 -5.09
C MET A 119 -7.12 -9.69 -5.40
N PRO A 120 -8.35 -9.87 -4.86
CA PRO A 120 -9.45 -8.94 -5.11
C PRO A 120 -9.14 -7.50 -4.64
N LEU A 121 -8.56 -7.37 -3.44
CA LEU A 121 -8.14 -6.09 -2.90
C LEU A 121 -6.99 -5.48 -3.71
N ALA A 122 -5.99 -6.29 -4.07
CA ALA A 122 -4.89 -5.87 -4.94
C ALA A 122 -5.39 -5.33 -6.28
N ASN A 123 -6.41 -5.96 -6.86
CA ASN A 123 -7.03 -5.53 -8.11
C ASN A 123 -7.77 -4.20 -7.94
N ALA A 124 -8.57 -4.05 -6.89
CA ALA A 124 -9.30 -2.81 -6.61
C ALA A 124 -8.34 -1.61 -6.41
N ILE A 125 -7.25 -1.80 -5.65
CA ILE A 125 -6.18 -0.81 -5.47
C ILE A 125 -5.59 -0.40 -6.83
N GLN A 126 -5.28 -1.37 -7.71
CA GLN A 126 -4.73 -1.05 -9.04
C GLN A 126 -5.70 -0.30 -9.94
N GLN A 127 -7.00 -0.60 -9.85
CA GLN A 127 -8.02 0.12 -10.62
C GLN A 127 -8.10 1.59 -10.18
N VAL A 128 -8.08 1.85 -8.87
CA VAL A 128 -8.02 3.22 -8.34
C VAL A 128 -6.72 3.91 -8.75
N GLU A 129 -5.57 3.26 -8.60
CA GLU A 129 -4.28 3.83 -8.99
C GLU A 129 -4.17 4.18 -10.47
N ALA A 130 -4.80 3.39 -11.34
CA ALA A 130 -4.85 3.68 -12.78
C ALA A 130 -5.62 4.97 -13.08
N ALA A 131 -6.64 5.30 -12.28
CA ALA A 131 -7.39 6.55 -12.40
C ALA A 131 -6.65 7.74 -11.75
N LEU A 132 -6.02 7.52 -10.59
CA LEU A 132 -5.27 8.56 -9.88
C LEU A 132 -4.00 9.01 -10.62
N PHE A 133 -3.36 8.09 -11.35
CA PHE A 133 -2.07 8.34 -11.98
C PHE A 133 -2.09 7.93 -13.45
N PRO A 134 -2.69 8.76 -14.33
CA PRO A 134 -2.79 8.46 -15.76
C PRO A 134 -1.42 8.34 -16.43
N GLY A 135 -1.34 7.55 -17.50
CA GLY A 135 -0.10 7.24 -18.21
C GLY A 135 0.68 6.03 -17.67
N ALA A 136 0.11 5.29 -16.71
CA ALA A 136 0.64 4.03 -16.26
C ALA A 136 0.41 2.91 -17.29
N ARG A 137 1.48 2.21 -17.71
CA ARG A 137 1.35 0.93 -18.42
C ARG A 137 1.06 -0.19 -17.43
N ARG A 138 0.01 -0.98 -17.69
CA ARG A 138 -0.27 -2.23 -16.97
C ARG A 138 0.49 -3.36 -17.65
N VAL A 139 1.46 -3.93 -16.95
CA VAL A 139 2.06 -5.24 -17.27
C VAL A 139 2.13 -6.02 -15.96
N ASN A 140 1.46 -7.17 -15.90
CA ASN A 140 1.55 -8.20 -14.84
C ASN A 140 1.83 -7.68 -13.42
N ALA A 141 1.03 -6.73 -12.94
CA ALA A 141 1.26 -6.08 -11.65
C ALA A 141 0.47 -6.71 -10.49
N LEU A 142 -0.52 -7.58 -10.77
CA LEU A 142 -1.48 -8.03 -9.76
C LEU A 142 -0.86 -8.92 -8.68
N GLU A 143 -0.18 -9.99 -9.06
CA GLU A 143 0.51 -10.88 -8.11
C GLU A 143 1.62 -10.14 -7.31
N PRO A 144 2.47 -9.28 -7.94
CA PRO A 144 3.39 -8.44 -7.18
C PRO A 144 2.70 -7.48 -6.19
N MET A 145 1.49 -7.01 -6.50
CA MET A 145 0.70 -6.19 -5.57
C MET A 145 0.16 -7.04 -4.43
N ALA A 146 -0.37 -8.23 -4.70
CA ALA A 146 -0.79 -9.16 -3.65
C ALA A 146 0.36 -9.46 -2.67
N ALA A 147 1.56 -9.75 -3.19
CA ALA A 147 2.76 -9.94 -2.37
C ALA A 147 3.13 -8.70 -1.53
N GLN A 148 2.92 -7.48 -2.05
CA GLN A 148 3.08 -6.23 -1.29
C GLN A 148 2.11 -6.14 -0.12
N LEU A 149 0.83 -6.47 -0.32
CA LEU A 149 -0.19 -6.40 0.74
C LEU A 149 0.11 -7.41 1.85
N LEU A 150 0.55 -8.63 1.49
CA LEU A 150 0.98 -9.63 2.48
C LEU A 150 2.19 -9.15 3.28
N PHE A 151 3.17 -8.52 2.63
CA PHE A 151 4.32 -7.97 3.35
C PHE A 151 3.95 -6.77 4.24
N LEU A 152 3.01 -5.91 3.80
CA LEU A 152 2.48 -4.84 4.65
C LEU A 152 1.81 -5.40 5.91
N ARG A 153 1.08 -6.52 5.80
CA ARG A 153 0.51 -7.23 6.95
C ARG A 153 1.60 -7.80 7.86
N TRP A 154 2.62 -8.43 7.28
CA TRP A 154 3.77 -8.95 8.04
C TRP A 154 4.40 -7.84 8.89
N MET A 155 4.67 -6.66 8.32
CA MET A 155 5.30 -5.56 9.05
C MET A 155 4.55 -5.16 10.34
N GLU A 156 3.26 -5.48 10.46
CA GLU A 156 2.45 -5.27 11.67
C GLU A 156 2.37 -6.53 12.53
N VAL A 157 2.14 -7.68 11.91
CA VAL A 157 2.01 -8.97 12.56
C VAL A 157 2.79 -10.01 11.75
N PRO A 158 4.02 -10.36 12.19
CA PRO A 158 4.83 -11.34 11.49
C PRO A 158 4.13 -12.70 11.37
N PRO A 159 4.31 -13.42 10.24
CA PRO A 159 3.78 -14.77 10.11
C PRO A 159 4.43 -15.69 11.15
N HIS A 160 3.65 -16.63 11.68
CA HIS A 160 4.14 -17.62 12.66
C HIS A 160 4.99 -18.74 12.02
N ALA A 161 4.98 -18.85 10.69
CA ALA A 161 5.74 -19.82 9.92
C ALA A 161 7.20 -19.37 9.67
N ASP A 162 7.97 -20.19 8.95
CA ASP A 162 9.36 -19.87 8.57
C ASP A 162 9.43 -18.53 7.82
N THR A 163 10.00 -17.55 8.52
CA THR A 163 10.27 -16.19 8.06
C THR A 163 11.02 -16.16 6.73
N PHE A 164 12.05 -16.99 6.58
CA PHE A 164 12.87 -16.99 5.38
C PHE A 164 12.12 -17.61 4.20
N ALA A 165 11.36 -18.68 4.44
CA ALA A 165 10.48 -19.25 3.43
C ALA A 165 9.43 -18.23 2.95
N TRP A 166 8.79 -17.49 3.86
CA TRP A 166 7.88 -16.40 3.52
C TRP A 166 8.57 -15.30 2.72
N ARG A 167 9.75 -14.85 3.17
CA ARG A 167 10.53 -13.83 2.46
C ARG A 167 10.82 -14.26 1.03
N ASP A 168 11.36 -15.46 0.86
CA ASP A 168 11.82 -15.94 -0.44
C ASP A 168 10.65 -16.20 -1.38
N ALA A 169 9.54 -16.73 -0.86
CA ALA A 169 8.29 -16.93 -1.61
C ALA A 169 7.66 -15.61 -2.09
N LEU A 170 7.65 -14.57 -1.25
CA LEU A 170 7.17 -13.23 -1.63
C LEU A 170 8.12 -12.56 -2.62
N LEU A 171 9.45 -12.67 -2.42
CA LEU A 171 10.44 -12.08 -3.30
C LEU A 171 10.45 -12.72 -4.70
N ALA A 172 10.15 -14.02 -4.80
CA ALA A 172 10.03 -14.76 -6.06
C ALA A 172 8.87 -14.26 -6.93
N ARG A 173 7.76 -13.85 -6.30
CA ARG A 173 6.52 -13.37 -6.96
C ARG A 173 6.48 -11.86 -7.16
N TRP A 174 7.48 -11.18 -6.64
CA TRP A 174 7.63 -9.74 -6.72
C TRP A 174 8.87 -9.41 -7.54
N PRO A 175 8.78 -9.23 -8.86
CA PRO A 175 9.95 -8.86 -9.65
C PRO A 175 10.51 -7.50 -9.20
N ALA A 176 11.82 -7.31 -9.34
CA ALA A 176 12.46 -6.03 -8.99
C ALA A 176 11.94 -4.84 -9.81
N ARG A 177 11.32 -5.11 -10.96
CA ARG A 177 10.58 -4.14 -11.77
C ARG A 177 9.12 -4.57 -11.78
N VAL A 178 8.26 -3.75 -11.20
CA VAL A 178 6.80 -3.94 -11.22
C VAL A 178 6.16 -2.93 -12.16
N GLY A 179 5.05 -3.32 -12.79
CA GLY A 179 4.21 -2.42 -13.57
C GLY A 179 3.44 -1.40 -12.71
N GLY A 180 2.59 -0.60 -13.35
CA GLY A 180 1.75 0.38 -12.67
C GLY A 180 2.36 1.79 -12.62
N PRO A 181 1.67 2.75 -11.96
CA PRO A 181 2.05 4.15 -11.98
C PRO A 181 3.34 4.41 -11.21
N ARG A 182 4.02 5.52 -11.55
CA ARG A 182 5.33 5.83 -10.99
C ARG A 182 5.36 5.87 -9.45
N PRO A 183 4.42 6.54 -8.74
CA PRO A 183 4.37 6.49 -7.28
C PRO A 183 4.29 5.06 -6.73
N ARG A 184 3.44 4.20 -7.32
CA ARG A 184 3.32 2.78 -6.94
C ARG A 184 4.63 2.03 -7.13
N ARG A 185 5.32 2.22 -8.25
CA ARG A 185 6.62 1.54 -8.47
C ARG A 185 7.66 1.94 -7.42
N LEU A 186 7.65 3.20 -6.97
CA LEU A 186 8.56 3.66 -5.93
C LEU A 186 8.26 3.04 -4.56
N ILE A 187 7.01 3.05 -4.11
CA ILE A 187 6.65 2.43 -2.83
C ILE A 187 6.88 0.91 -2.86
N ALA A 188 6.61 0.27 -4.01
CA ALA A 188 6.90 -1.15 -4.20
C ALA A 188 8.40 -1.43 -4.10
N ALA A 189 9.25 -0.59 -4.70
CA ALA A 189 10.70 -0.77 -4.60
C ALA A 189 11.22 -0.57 -3.17
N LEU A 190 10.64 0.36 -2.41
CA LEU A 190 10.95 0.57 -0.99
C LEU A 190 10.54 -0.64 -0.14
N LEU A 191 9.29 -1.10 -0.28
CA LEU A 191 8.81 -2.29 0.42
C LEU A 191 9.67 -3.52 0.11
N ARG A 192 9.99 -3.76 -1.16
CA ARG A 192 10.88 -4.87 -1.56
C ARG A 192 12.25 -4.74 -0.92
N LEU A 193 12.78 -3.52 -0.81
CA LEU A 193 14.06 -3.28 -0.16
C LEU A 193 13.99 -3.54 1.34
N ARG A 194 12.89 -3.18 2.01
CA ARG A 194 12.66 -3.54 3.41
C ARG A 194 12.56 -5.06 3.59
N LEU A 195 11.80 -5.75 2.74
CA LEU A 195 11.67 -7.22 2.73
C LEU A 195 13.03 -7.91 2.53
N ALA A 196 13.85 -7.40 1.61
CA ALA A 196 15.16 -7.97 1.32
C ALA A 196 16.22 -7.72 2.41
N ASN A 197 16.03 -6.69 3.25
CA ASN A 197 16.92 -6.39 4.38
C ASN A 197 16.20 -6.60 5.73
N LEU A 198 15.22 -7.51 5.79
CA LEU A 198 14.61 -7.89 7.06
C LEU A 198 15.69 -8.36 8.03
N HIS A 199 15.49 -8.01 9.30
CA HIS A 199 16.35 -8.52 10.36
C HIS A 199 16.20 -10.04 10.51
N ALA A 200 17.21 -10.68 11.11
CA ALA A 200 17.22 -12.13 11.30
C ALA A 200 16.10 -12.63 12.22
N ASP A 201 15.61 -11.77 13.12
CA ASP A 201 14.46 -12.00 14.00
C ASP A 201 13.10 -11.70 13.33
N ALA A 202 13.10 -11.44 12.03
CA ALA A 202 11.92 -11.05 11.24
C ALA A 202 11.28 -9.71 11.66
N GLN A 203 11.89 -8.95 12.56
CA GLN A 203 11.34 -7.71 13.10
C GLN A 203 12.01 -6.50 12.47
N GLY A 204 11.28 -5.84 11.58
CA GLY A 204 11.75 -4.63 10.91
C GLY A 204 12.84 -4.89 9.87
N SER A 205 13.38 -3.80 9.32
CA SER A 205 14.34 -3.84 8.22
C SER A 205 15.55 -2.96 8.52
N THR A 206 16.74 -3.41 8.10
CA THR A 206 17.94 -2.59 8.18
C THR A 206 17.80 -1.37 7.26
N PRO A 207 18.01 -0.14 7.75
CA PRO A 207 17.92 1.06 6.93
C PRO A 207 18.87 0.97 5.73
N ALA A 208 18.31 1.17 4.54
CA ALA A 208 19.14 1.19 3.35
C ALA A 208 19.97 2.48 3.30
N ARG A 209 21.24 2.35 2.87
CA ARG A 209 22.11 3.51 2.65
C ARG A 209 21.45 4.49 1.65
N PRO A 210 21.54 5.82 1.84
CA PRO A 210 20.90 6.81 0.96
C PRO A 210 21.19 6.62 -0.54
N ALA A 211 22.44 6.32 -0.90
CA ALA A 211 22.81 6.05 -2.30
C ALA A 211 22.05 4.83 -2.90
N ARG A 212 21.86 3.77 -2.10
CA ARG A 212 21.09 2.59 -2.51
C ARG A 212 19.60 2.92 -2.68
N LEU A 213 19.05 3.80 -1.84
CA LEU A 213 17.67 4.30 -1.97
C LEU A 213 17.49 5.09 -3.27
N VAL A 214 18.36 6.06 -3.55
CA VAL A 214 18.31 6.86 -4.79
C VAL A 214 18.42 5.97 -6.03
N TRP A 215 19.40 5.05 -6.05
CA TRP A 215 19.57 4.13 -7.17
C TRP A 215 18.34 3.22 -7.38
N THR A 216 17.76 2.72 -6.29
CA THR A 216 16.55 1.88 -6.32
C THR A 216 15.36 2.67 -6.84
N ALA A 217 15.16 3.89 -6.35
CA ALA A 217 14.10 4.80 -6.80
C ALA A 217 14.24 5.19 -8.27
N TRP A 218 15.45 5.51 -8.73
CA TRP A 218 15.73 5.81 -10.13
C TRP A 218 15.37 4.63 -11.05
N ARG A 219 15.78 3.40 -10.70
CA ARG A 219 15.43 2.20 -11.48
C ARG A 219 13.93 1.96 -11.51
N ALA A 220 13.25 2.10 -10.38
CA ALA A 220 11.80 1.94 -10.28
C ALA A 220 11.05 3.01 -11.07
N ALA A 221 11.54 4.26 -11.07
CA ALA A 221 10.96 5.34 -11.86
C ALA A 221 11.07 5.09 -13.37
N ARG A 222 12.18 4.52 -13.83
CA ARG A 222 12.43 4.18 -15.25
C ARG A 222 11.72 2.92 -15.74
N GLY A 223 11.49 1.93 -14.88
CA GLY A 223 11.14 0.55 -15.24
C GLY A 223 9.73 0.29 -15.79
N GLY A 224 9.01 1.29 -16.30
CA GLY A 224 7.75 1.07 -17.01
C GLY A 224 8.03 0.82 -18.50
N HIS A 225 8.43 -0.41 -18.86
CA HIS A 225 8.47 -0.84 -20.26
C HIS A 225 7.15 -1.50 -20.62
#